data_AF-A0A9E5BQ76-F1
#
_entry.id   AF-A0A9E5BQ76-F1
#
_cell.length_a   1.000
_cell.length_b   1.000
_cell.length_c   1.000
_cell.angle_alpha   90.00
_cell.angle_beta   90.00
_cell.angle_gamma   90.00
#
_symmetry.space_group_name_H-M   'P 1'
#
loop_
_entity.id
_entity.type
_entity.pdbx_description
1 polymer ?
#
loop_
_entity_poly.entity_id
_entity_poly.type
_entity_poly.pdbx_seq_one_letter_code
_entity_poly.pdbx_strand_id
1 'polypeptide(L)'
;MASAKKKKQAMAKKKLAARKKFELKKKLVLRKKLELKKKLELKKKLELKKKLELKKKLELKKKVELKKKLELKKKLALVKAIKKQKELDKRKALAERKRQQKEKQKEAQRIAKERAKLKAQQIAERLALKLAKEKQRQEEKQAREAAKAAKIAAREAARLAEIEANRKPVAPPKPPIIKGVMQDGITPTKEFNIEFLISQRDLLIAERRNLLGQADQLESEANAIVENSEMGDVQFDDEGGEGDTMVVERERDLTLSASARQTVEEIDDALKRLETGDYGYSARSGLPIPRERLKAIPWTTELVVERAGGINSY
;
A
#
# COMPACT_ATOMS: atom_id res chain seq x y z
N MET A 1 116.55 -42.61 162.79
CA MET A 1 117.21 -41.84 161.70
C MET A 1 116.67 -42.25 160.32
N ALA A 2 116.54 -41.28 159.40
CA ALA A 2 116.59 -41.37 157.92
C ALA A 2 115.55 -42.12 157.03
N SER A 3 114.58 -42.91 157.53
CA SER A 3 113.70 -43.71 156.61
C SER A 3 112.37 -43.05 156.17
N ALA A 4 111.80 -42.11 156.94
CA ALA A 4 110.45 -41.58 156.66
C ALA A 4 110.37 -40.49 155.57
N LYS A 5 111.47 -39.78 155.26
CA LYS A 5 111.45 -38.61 154.36
C LYS A 5 111.55 -38.97 152.86
N LYS A 6 112.23 -40.08 152.51
CA LYS A 6 112.39 -40.54 151.11
C LYS A 6 111.09 -41.13 150.50
N LYS A 7 110.23 -41.76 151.30
CA LYS A 7 108.96 -42.36 150.81
C LYS A 7 107.92 -41.31 150.40
N LYS A 8 107.93 -40.13 151.03
CA LYS A 8 106.96 -39.05 150.74
C LYS A 8 107.23 -38.32 149.40
N GLN A 9 108.49 -38.18 149.00
CA GLN A 9 108.85 -37.53 147.73
C GLN A 9 108.56 -38.41 146.49
N ALA A 10 108.66 -39.73 146.59
CA ALA A 10 108.35 -40.64 145.48
C ALA A 10 106.85 -40.65 145.11
N MET A 11 105.95 -40.55 146.09
CA MET A 11 104.51 -40.49 145.83
C MET A 11 104.07 -39.18 145.14
N ALA A 12 104.73 -38.06 145.44
CA ALA A 12 104.39 -36.76 144.87
C ALA A 12 104.67 -36.71 143.35
N LYS A 13 105.82 -37.24 142.89
CA LYS A 13 106.16 -37.30 141.45
C LYS A 13 105.18 -38.18 140.65
N LYS A 14 104.73 -39.30 141.22
CA LYS A 14 103.78 -40.22 140.54
C LYS A 14 102.39 -39.57 140.36
N LYS A 15 101.93 -38.79 141.35
CA LYS A 15 100.68 -38.01 141.24
C LYS A 15 100.74 -36.91 140.16
N LEU A 16 101.90 -36.24 140.01
CA LEU A 16 102.07 -35.20 138.99
C LEU A 16 102.04 -35.77 137.56
N ALA A 17 102.70 -36.91 137.34
CA ALA A 17 102.69 -37.59 136.04
C ALA A 17 101.29 -38.09 135.65
N ALA A 18 100.51 -38.59 136.62
CA ALA A 18 99.13 -38.99 136.39
C ALA A 18 98.23 -37.80 136.00
N ARG A 19 98.40 -36.64 136.65
CA ARG A 19 97.67 -35.40 136.29
C ARG A 19 97.98 -34.94 134.86
N LYS A 20 99.25 -34.93 134.44
CA LYS A 20 99.63 -34.53 133.07
C LYS A 20 99.06 -35.46 131.99
N LYS A 21 99.06 -36.78 132.20
CA LYS A 21 98.43 -37.74 131.28
C LYS A 21 96.92 -37.52 131.16
N PHE A 22 96.24 -37.20 132.27
CA PHE A 22 94.81 -36.92 132.26
C PHE A 22 94.47 -35.65 131.46
N GLU A 23 95.24 -34.56 131.63
CA GLU A 23 95.06 -33.33 130.84
C GLU A 23 95.26 -33.54 129.33
N LEU A 24 96.29 -34.29 128.93
CA LEU A 24 96.52 -34.63 127.53
C LEU A 24 95.34 -35.42 126.93
N LYS A 25 94.80 -36.38 127.68
CA LYS A 25 93.62 -37.16 127.27
C LYS A 25 92.40 -36.24 127.11
N LYS A 26 92.20 -35.28 128.01
CA LYS A 26 91.13 -34.27 127.95
C LYS A 26 91.25 -33.37 126.72
N LYS A 27 92.45 -32.89 126.39
CA LYS A 27 92.72 -32.09 125.18
C LYS A 27 92.46 -32.87 123.89
N LEU A 28 92.83 -34.15 123.86
CA LEU A 28 92.59 -35.01 122.69
C LEU A 28 91.09 -35.25 122.45
N VAL A 29 90.31 -35.45 123.51
CA VAL A 29 88.84 -35.56 123.43
C VAL A 29 88.22 -34.26 122.91
N LEU A 30 88.68 -33.10 123.39
CA LEU A 30 88.22 -31.80 122.91
C LEU A 30 88.54 -31.58 121.42
N ARG A 31 89.75 -31.95 120.97
CA ARG A 31 90.15 -31.85 119.56
C ARG A 31 89.27 -32.70 118.65
N LYS A 32 89.00 -33.96 119.04
CA LYS A 32 88.07 -34.85 118.31
C LYS A 32 86.65 -34.29 118.24
N LYS A 33 86.14 -33.71 119.33
CA LYS A 33 84.81 -33.05 119.34
C LYS A 33 84.76 -31.84 118.38
N LEU A 34 85.81 -31.04 118.32
CA LEU A 34 85.92 -29.91 117.39
C LEU A 34 85.95 -30.37 115.93
N GLU A 35 86.69 -31.43 115.61
CA GLU A 35 86.72 -32.00 114.25
C GLU A 35 85.36 -32.56 113.83
N LEU A 36 84.65 -33.26 114.73
CA LEU A 36 83.29 -33.74 114.47
C LEU A 36 82.31 -32.58 114.23
N LYS A 37 82.40 -31.50 115.02
CA LYS A 37 81.58 -30.30 114.82
C LYS A 37 81.82 -29.66 113.44
N LYS A 38 83.09 -29.51 113.03
CA LYS A 38 83.45 -28.99 111.69
C LYS A 38 82.91 -29.87 110.56
N LYS A 39 83.04 -31.20 110.67
CA LYS A 39 82.49 -32.15 109.68
C LYS A 39 80.97 -32.04 109.57
N LEU A 40 80.28 -31.88 110.70
CA LEU A 40 78.83 -31.73 110.74
C LEU A 40 78.36 -30.40 110.12
N GLU A 41 79.09 -29.31 110.36
CA GLU A 41 78.83 -28.02 109.70
C GLU A 41 79.06 -28.08 108.18
N LEU A 42 80.13 -28.75 107.71
CA LEU A 42 80.36 -28.96 106.28
C LEU A 42 79.26 -29.80 105.64
N LYS A 43 78.79 -30.87 106.30
CA LYS A 43 77.67 -31.69 105.82
C LYS A 43 76.39 -30.85 105.68
N LYS A 44 76.06 -30.03 106.68
CA LYS A 44 74.91 -29.11 106.63
C LYS A 44 75.03 -28.10 105.48
N LYS A 45 76.21 -27.50 105.26
CA LYS A 45 76.45 -26.57 104.13
C LYS A 45 76.25 -27.26 102.78
N LEU A 46 76.72 -28.50 102.64
CA LEU A 46 76.60 -29.28 101.41
C LEU A 46 75.14 -29.68 101.13
N GLU A 47 74.38 -30.05 102.16
CA GLU A 47 72.93 -30.29 102.05
C GLU A 47 72.16 -29.01 101.66
N LEU A 48 72.49 -27.87 102.23
CA LEU A 48 71.88 -26.58 101.85
C LEU A 48 72.20 -26.23 100.39
N LYS A 49 73.44 -26.42 99.93
CA LYS A 49 73.83 -26.20 98.54
C LYS A 49 73.03 -27.09 97.57
N LYS A 50 72.90 -28.38 97.89
CA LYS A 50 72.07 -29.33 97.10
C LYS A 50 70.60 -28.91 97.04
N LYS A 51 70.01 -28.50 98.18
CA LYS A 51 68.62 -28.00 98.22
C LYS A 51 68.44 -26.75 97.36
N LEU A 52 69.41 -25.84 97.39
CA LEU A 52 69.38 -24.61 96.59
C LEU A 52 69.50 -24.89 95.08
N GLU A 53 70.37 -25.83 94.68
CA GLU A 53 70.48 -26.28 93.29
C GLU A 53 69.19 -26.95 92.80
N LEU A 54 68.55 -27.80 93.61
CA LEU A 54 67.26 -28.40 93.28
C LEU A 54 66.15 -27.36 93.12
N LYS A 55 66.11 -26.36 94.01
CA LYS A 55 65.16 -25.24 93.91
C LYS A 55 65.35 -24.45 92.61
N LYS A 56 66.60 -24.13 92.25
CA LYS A 56 66.94 -23.47 90.97
C LYS A 56 66.51 -24.30 89.76
N LYS A 57 66.76 -25.62 89.76
CA LYS A 57 66.33 -26.51 88.67
C LYS A 57 64.81 -26.56 88.52
N LEU A 58 64.07 -26.62 89.64
CA LEU A 58 62.60 -26.58 89.63
C LEU A 58 62.05 -25.25 89.10
N GLU A 59 62.64 -24.13 89.49
CA GLU A 59 62.25 -22.80 88.98
C GLU A 59 62.50 -22.68 87.47
N LEU A 60 63.63 -23.18 86.97
CA LEU A 60 63.92 -23.21 85.53
C LEU A 60 62.92 -24.10 84.78
N LYS A 61 62.59 -25.29 85.30
CA LYS A 61 61.59 -26.17 84.68
C LYS A 61 60.21 -25.49 84.60
N LYS A 62 59.77 -24.83 85.68
CA LYS A 62 58.52 -24.05 85.70
C LYS A 62 58.53 -22.91 84.68
N LYS A 63 59.64 -22.17 84.56
CA LYS A 63 59.78 -21.09 83.56
C LYS A 63 59.68 -21.62 82.13
N VAL A 64 60.32 -22.75 81.82
CA VAL A 64 60.25 -23.40 80.51
C VAL A 64 58.83 -23.88 80.20
N GLU A 65 58.14 -24.49 81.17
CA GLU A 65 56.75 -24.93 81.01
C GLU A 65 55.79 -23.75 80.77
N LEU A 66 55.97 -22.63 81.49
CA LEU A 66 55.19 -21.41 81.26
C LEU A 66 55.45 -20.82 79.87
N LYS A 67 56.71 -20.78 79.42
CA LYS A 67 57.07 -20.30 78.07
C LYS A 67 56.41 -21.16 76.98
N LYS A 68 56.46 -22.49 77.12
CA LYS A 68 55.79 -23.43 76.21
C LYS A 68 54.26 -23.23 76.18
N LYS A 69 53.62 -23.06 77.35
CA LYS A 69 52.17 -22.79 77.43
C LYS A 69 51.78 -21.47 76.76
N LEU A 70 52.61 -20.44 76.92
CA LEU A 70 52.39 -19.13 76.31
C LEU A 70 52.56 -19.19 74.78
N GLU A 71 53.56 -19.92 74.28
CA GLU A 71 53.73 -20.18 72.85
C GLU A 71 52.55 -20.96 72.24
N LEU A 72 52.05 -21.99 72.92
CA LEU A 72 50.85 -22.72 72.48
C LEU A 72 49.61 -21.83 72.44
N LYS A 73 49.42 -20.96 73.44
CA LYS A 73 48.30 -19.99 73.47
C LYS A 73 48.39 -19.01 72.30
N LYS A 74 49.60 -18.52 71.97
CA LYS A 74 49.84 -17.66 70.79
C LYS A 74 49.54 -18.38 69.48
N LYS A 75 50.02 -19.61 69.30
CA LYS A 75 49.73 -20.43 68.11
C LYS A 75 48.22 -20.69 67.94
N LEU A 76 47.52 -21.02 69.02
CA LEU A 76 46.07 -21.22 68.98
C LEU A 76 45.31 -19.95 68.61
N ALA A 77 45.73 -18.79 69.12
CA ALA A 77 45.14 -17.50 68.76
C ALA A 77 45.32 -17.18 67.27
N LEU A 78 46.51 -17.45 66.71
CA LEU A 78 46.78 -17.27 65.27
C LEU A 78 45.93 -18.20 64.40
N VAL A 79 45.80 -19.48 64.77
CA VAL A 79 44.94 -20.43 64.03
C VAL A 79 43.47 -20.00 64.06
N LYS A 80 42.98 -19.52 65.21
CA LYS A 80 41.61 -18.98 65.33
C LYS A 80 41.41 -17.72 64.49
N ALA A 81 42.39 -16.82 64.46
CA ALA A 81 42.36 -15.62 63.62
C ALA A 81 42.33 -15.97 62.12
N ILE A 82 43.18 -16.90 61.67
CA ILE A 82 43.20 -17.37 60.28
C ILE A 82 41.87 -18.04 59.90
N LYS A 83 41.29 -18.86 60.78
CA LYS A 83 39.98 -19.48 60.53
C LYS A 83 38.88 -18.43 60.39
N LYS A 84 38.86 -17.41 61.26
CA LYS A 84 37.90 -16.30 61.19
C LYS A 84 38.07 -15.49 59.91
N GLN A 85 39.31 -15.22 59.50
CA GLN A 85 39.60 -14.50 58.25
C GLN A 85 39.11 -15.28 57.03
N LYS A 86 39.43 -16.58 56.94
CA LYS A 86 38.96 -17.46 55.86
C LYS A 86 37.44 -17.51 55.76
N GLU A 87 36.72 -17.55 56.88
CA GLU A 87 35.25 -17.53 56.88
C GLU A 87 34.68 -16.17 56.44
N LEU A 88 35.35 -15.08 56.78
CA LEU A 88 34.98 -13.72 56.35
C LEU A 88 35.21 -13.55 54.84
N ASP A 89 36.32 -14.04 54.31
CA ASP A 89 36.66 -14.00 52.89
C ASP A 89 35.71 -14.88 52.07
N LYS A 90 35.37 -16.08 52.56
CA LYS A 90 34.32 -16.92 51.95
C LYS A 90 32.95 -16.22 51.90
N ARG A 91 32.55 -15.55 52.99
CA ARG A 91 31.29 -14.78 53.04
C ARG A 91 31.30 -13.61 52.05
N LYS A 92 32.42 -12.88 51.94
CA LYS A 92 32.60 -11.80 50.96
C LYS A 92 32.52 -12.33 49.53
N ALA A 93 33.25 -13.40 49.20
CA ALA A 93 33.23 -14.02 47.89
C ALA A 93 31.84 -14.54 47.50
N LEU A 94 31.09 -15.12 48.45
CA LEU A 94 29.72 -15.57 48.20
C LEU A 94 28.75 -14.40 48.00
N ALA A 95 28.92 -13.31 48.75
CA ALA A 95 28.13 -12.09 48.56
C ALA A 95 28.41 -11.43 47.20
N GLU A 96 29.67 -11.38 46.77
CA GLU A 96 30.08 -10.86 45.48
C GLU A 96 29.55 -11.72 44.32
N ARG A 97 29.68 -13.05 44.42
CA ARG A 97 29.08 -13.98 43.43
C ARG A 97 27.58 -13.82 43.32
N LYS A 98 26.86 -13.62 44.45
CA LYS A 98 25.41 -13.34 44.44
C LYS A 98 25.08 -11.99 43.81
N ARG A 99 25.91 -10.95 44.01
CA ARG A 99 25.74 -9.65 43.35
C ARG A 99 25.94 -9.77 41.83
N GLN A 100 27.03 -10.39 41.40
CA GLN A 100 27.31 -10.63 39.98
C GLN A 100 26.21 -11.47 39.31
N GLN A 101 25.68 -12.49 39.99
CA GLN A 101 24.55 -13.28 39.46
C GLN A 101 23.29 -12.43 39.32
N LYS A 102 22.96 -11.56 40.29
CA LYS A 102 21.82 -10.64 40.19
C LYS A 102 21.99 -9.62 39.08
N GLU A 103 23.20 -9.08 38.88
CA GLU A 103 23.49 -8.15 37.79
C GLU A 103 23.37 -8.83 36.43
N LYS A 104 23.96 -10.03 36.25
CA LYS A 104 23.80 -10.84 35.04
C LYS A 104 22.34 -11.19 34.74
N GLN A 105 21.54 -11.51 35.76
CA GLN A 105 20.11 -11.76 35.60
C GLN A 105 19.35 -10.49 35.18
N LYS A 106 19.65 -9.34 35.77
CA LYS A 106 19.04 -8.05 35.38
C LYS A 106 19.42 -7.65 33.96
N GLU A 107 20.69 -7.84 33.58
CA GLU A 107 21.18 -7.57 32.23
C GLU A 107 20.54 -8.51 31.20
N ALA A 108 20.48 -9.81 31.48
CA ALA A 108 19.78 -10.77 30.64
C ALA A 108 18.28 -10.43 30.47
N GLN A 109 17.60 -9.98 31.54
CA GLN A 109 16.21 -9.53 31.45
C GLN A 109 16.06 -8.25 30.61
N ARG A 110 17.00 -7.29 30.71
CA ARG A 110 16.98 -6.09 29.86
C ARG A 110 17.17 -6.45 28.39
N ILE A 111 18.15 -7.28 28.07
CA ILE A 111 18.42 -7.75 26.71
C ILE A 111 17.22 -8.55 26.16
N ALA A 112 16.59 -9.40 26.98
CA ALA A 112 15.39 -10.15 26.58
C ALA A 112 14.20 -9.21 26.29
N LYS A 113 13.98 -8.19 27.11
CA LYS A 113 12.93 -7.17 26.89
C LYS A 113 13.19 -6.35 25.64
N GLU A 114 14.43 -5.93 25.40
CA GLU A 114 14.81 -5.19 24.20
C GLU A 114 14.63 -6.02 22.93
N ARG A 115 15.08 -7.28 22.94
CA ARG A 115 14.86 -8.22 21.84
C ARG A 115 13.37 -8.49 21.58
N ALA A 116 12.55 -8.60 22.63
CA ALA A 116 11.10 -8.75 22.48
C ALA A 116 10.47 -7.49 21.86
N LYS A 117 10.91 -6.29 22.26
CA LYS A 117 10.45 -5.02 21.69
C LYS A 117 10.84 -4.90 20.20
N LEU A 118 12.07 -5.22 19.84
CA LEU A 118 12.53 -5.22 18.45
C LEU A 118 11.75 -6.21 17.58
N LYS A 119 11.49 -7.43 18.08
CA LYS A 119 10.66 -8.41 17.36
C LYS A 119 9.21 -7.92 17.19
N ALA A 120 8.63 -7.31 18.21
CA ALA A 120 7.29 -6.73 18.12
C ALA A 120 7.23 -5.58 17.10
N GLN A 121 8.24 -4.72 17.06
CA GLN A 121 8.36 -3.64 16.07
C GLN A 121 8.50 -4.21 14.63
N GLN A 122 9.34 -5.21 14.41
CA GLN A 122 9.49 -5.85 13.10
C GLN A 122 8.19 -6.53 12.62
N ILE A 123 7.44 -7.14 13.52
CA ILE A 123 6.13 -7.74 13.18
C ILE A 123 5.13 -6.64 12.82
N ALA A 124 5.06 -5.56 13.62
CA ALA A 124 4.18 -4.44 13.35
C ALA A 124 4.51 -3.75 12.02
N GLU A 125 5.79 -3.53 11.72
CA GLU A 125 6.27 -2.96 10.47
C GLU A 125 5.93 -3.86 9.27
N ARG A 126 6.13 -5.18 9.39
CA ARG A 126 5.78 -6.13 8.33
C ARG A 126 4.26 -6.18 8.07
N LEU A 127 3.45 -6.05 9.11
CA LEU A 127 1.99 -5.98 8.98
C LEU A 127 1.56 -4.65 8.35
N ALA A 128 2.16 -3.53 8.75
CA ALA A 128 1.91 -2.22 8.13
C ALA A 128 2.29 -2.21 6.64
N LEU A 129 3.42 -2.81 6.28
CA LEU A 129 3.85 -2.95 4.88
C LEU A 129 2.86 -3.82 4.07
N LYS A 130 2.36 -4.92 4.65
CA LYS A 130 1.35 -5.76 4.00
C LYS A 130 0.05 -5.00 3.78
N LEU A 131 -0.44 -4.29 4.79
CA LEU A 131 -1.66 -3.47 4.70
C LEU A 131 -1.50 -2.34 3.68
N ALA A 132 -0.35 -1.67 3.66
CA ALA A 132 -0.05 -0.63 2.66
C ALA A 132 -0.04 -1.20 1.23
N LYS A 133 0.61 -2.36 1.02
CA LYS A 133 0.65 -3.03 -0.29
C LYS A 133 -0.72 -3.55 -0.73
N GLU A 134 -1.54 -4.01 0.21
CA GLU A 134 -2.91 -4.43 -0.08
C GLU A 134 -3.80 -3.24 -0.44
N LYS A 135 -3.66 -2.12 0.26
CA LYS A 135 -4.36 -0.87 -0.06
C LYS A 135 -3.97 -0.34 -1.43
N GLN A 136 -2.68 -0.29 -1.76
CA GLN A 136 -2.20 0.06 -3.10
C GLN A 136 -2.79 -0.85 -4.18
N ARG A 137 -2.86 -2.17 -3.93
CA ARG A 137 -3.45 -3.12 -4.87
C ARG A 137 -4.97 -2.93 -5.03
N GLN A 138 -5.68 -2.51 -3.98
CA GLN A 138 -7.10 -2.17 -4.05
C GLN A 138 -7.31 -0.86 -4.83
N GLU A 139 -6.51 0.16 -4.57
CA GLU A 139 -6.54 1.43 -5.31
C GLU A 139 -6.23 1.21 -6.80
N GLU A 140 -5.24 0.37 -7.13
CA GLU A 140 -4.91 0.02 -8.52
C GLU A 140 -6.05 -0.76 -9.21
N LYS A 141 -6.70 -1.70 -8.50
CA LYS A 141 -7.89 -2.41 -9.02
C LYS A 141 -9.04 -1.45 -9.28
N GLN A 142 -9.35 -0.57 -8.34
CA GLN A 142 -10.40 0.45 -8.49
C GLN A 142 -10.08 1.41 -9.64
N ALA A 143 -8.84 1.86 -9.78
CA ALA A 143 -8.41 2.69 -10.91
C ALA A 143 -8.57 1.96 -12.25
N ARG A 144 -8.23 0.66 -12.31
CA ARG A 144 -8.39 -0.15 -13.53
C ARG A 144 -9.86 -0.40 -13.88
N GLU A 145 -10.73 -0.60 -12.89
CA GLU A 145 -12.17 -0.73 -13.08
C GLU A 145 -12.80 0.59 -13.53
N ALA A 146 -12.43 1.71 -12.89
CA ALA A 146 -12.86 3.05 -13.29
C ALA A 146 -12.42 3.38 -14.73
N ALA A 147 -11.18 3.06 -15.11
CA ALA A 147 -10.70 3.25 -16.48
C ALA A 147 -11.46 2.39 -17.51
N LYS A 148 -11.81 1.15 -17.16
CA LYS A 148 -12.66 0.30 -18.00
C LYS A 148 -14.07 0.88 -18.15
N ALA A 149 -14.68 1.32 -17.06
CA ALA A 149 -16.00 1.94 -17.07
C ALA A 149 -16.01 3.22 -17.92
N ALA A 150 -15.00 4.09 -17.77
CA ALA A 150 -14.85 5.29 -18.58
C ALA A 150 -14.69 4.97 -20.08
N LYS A 151 -13.93 3.92 -20.43
CA LYS A 151 -13.78 3.49 -21.82
C LYS A 151 -15.09 2.97 -22.43
N ILE A 152 -15.89 2.25 -21.64
CA ILE A 152 -17.21 1.77 -22.07
C ILE A 152 -18.15 2.97 -22.27
N ALA A 153 -18.21 3.89 -21.31
CA ALA A 153 -19.03 5.10 -21.40
C ALA A 153 -18.64 5.96 -22.61
N ALA A 154 -17.33 6.12 -22.87
CA ALA A 154 -16.85 6.86 -24.04
C ALA A 154 -17.25 6.19 -25.37
N ARG A 155 -17.21 4.84 -25.44
CA ARG A 155 -17.65 4.09 -26.63
C ARG A 155 -19.15 4.20 -26.85
N GLU A 156 -19.94 4.18 -25.77
CA GLU A 156 -21.39 4.35 -25.83
C GLU A 156 -21.77 5.78 -26.24
N ALA A 157 -21.11 6.79 -25.69
CA ALA A 157 -21.27 8.19 -26.08
C ALA A 157 -20.91 8.40 -27.56
N ALA A 158 -19.81 7.80 -28.05
CA ALA A 158 -19.44 7.87 -29.46
C ALA A 158 -20.49 7.21 -30.37
N ARG A 159 -21.05 6.06 -29.96
CA ARG A 159 -22.12 5.38 -30.71
C ARG A 159 -23.40 6.22 -30.76
N LEU A 160 -23.77 6.86 -29.65
CA LEU A 160 -24.93 7.76 -29.60
C LEU A 160 -24.72 8.99 -30.49
N ALA A 161 -23.53 9.58 -30.46
CA ALA A 161 -23.17 10.70 -31.33
C ALA A 161 -23.18 10.31 -32.82
N GLU A 162 -22.77 9.09 -33.18
CA GLU A 162 -22.84 8.58 -34.54
C GLU A 162 -24.29 8.34 -35.00
N ILE A 163 -25.16 7.85 -34.11
CA ILE A 163 -26.60 7.72 -34.38
C ILE A 163 -27.24 9.10 -34.58
N GLU A 164 -26.85 10.09 -33.79
CA GLU A 164 -27.35 11.46 -33.88
C GLU A 164 -26.84 12.16 -35.15
N ALA A 165 -25.57 11.96 -35.53
CA ALA A 165 -25.00 12.49 -36.76
C ALA A 165 -25.63 11.87 -38.02
N ASN A 166 -26.03 10.60 -37.97
CA ASN A 166 -26.73 9.93 -39.08
C ASN A 166 -28.24 10.24 -39.11
N ARG A 167 -28.77 10.99 -38.14
CA ARG A 167 -30.16 11.43 -38.16
C ARG A 167 -30.30 12.59 -39.14
N LYS A 168 -30.87 12.32 -40.32
CA LYS A 168 -31.23 13.38 -41.28
C LYS A 168 -32.09 14.43 -40.58
N PRO A 169 -31.81 15.74 -40.75
CA PRO A 169 -32.65 16.78 -40.18
C PRO A 169 -34.07 16.59 -40.69
N VAL A 170 -35.00 16.36 -39.76
CA VAL A 170 -36.43 16.24 -40.09
C VAL A 170 -36.89 17.63 -40.48
N ALA A 171 -37.28 17.80 -41.75
CA ALA A 171 -37.82 19.04 -42.27
C ALA A 171 -38.97 19.54 -41.38
N PRO A 172 -39.11 20.87 -41.20
CA PRO A 172 -40.16 21.43 -40.37
C PRO A 172 -41.54 20.89 -40.77
N PRO A 173 -42.42 20.58 -39.80
CA PRO A 173 -43.72 20.00 -40.09
C PRO A 173 -44.55 20.97 -40.94
N LYS A 174 -45.02 20.49 -42.10
CA LYS A 174 -45.87 21.25 -43.02
C LYS A 174 -47.14 21.72 -42.30
N PRO A 175 -47.60 22.97 -42.53
CA PRO A 175 -48.82 23.47 -41.91
C PRO A 175 -50.04 22.60 -42.31
N PRO A 176 -50.97 22.31 -41.38
CA PRO A 176 -52.14 21.49 -41.68
C PRO A 176 -53.12 22.24 -42.61
N ILE A 177 -53.50 21.60 -43.71
CA ILE A 177 -54.50 22.11 -44.66
C ILE A 177 -55.90 21.94 -44.08
N ILE A 178 -56.67 23.02 -43.96
CA ILE A 178 -58.04 23.00 -43.47
C ILE A 178 -58.98 22.68 -44.65
N LYS A 179 -59.49 21.45 -44.67
CA LYS A 179 -60.34 20.92 -45.75
C LYS A 179 -61.83 21.13 -45.45
N GLY A 180 -62.59 21.51 -46.48
CA GLY A 180 -64.04 21.67 -46.45
C GLY A 180 -64.80 20.38 -46.79
N VAL A 181 -66.13 20.49 -46.94
CA VAL A 181 -66.99 19.37 -47.33
C VAL A 181 -66.77 19.06 -48.81
N MET A 182 -66.51 17.80 -49.13
CA MET A 182 -66.35 17.32 -50.51
C MET A 182 -67.65 17.52 -51.31
N GLN A 183 -67.56 18.18 -52.46
CA GLN A 183 -68.68 18.37 -53.39
C GLN A 183 -68.21 18.02 -54.81
N ASP A 184 -68.97 17.19 -55.53
CA ASP A 184 -68.71 16.79 -56.92
C ASP A 184 -67.30 16.25 -57.21
N GLY A 185 -66.72 15.53 -56.25
CA GLY A 185 -65.36 14.99 -56.37
C GLY A 185 -64.26 16.03 -56.15
N ILE A 186 -64.61 17.23 -55.67
CA ILE A 186 -63.66 18.31 -55.38
C ILE A 186 -63.73 18.62 -53.89
N THR A 187 -62.58 18.71 -53.23
CA THR A 187 -62.49 19.06 -51.81
C THR A 187 -62.03 20.53 -51.69
N PRO A 188 -62.92 21.45 -51.28
CA PRO A 188 -62.59 22.87 -51.18
C PRO A 188 -61.73 23.14 -49.95
N THR A 189 -60.94 24.21 -49.99
CA THR A 189 -60.08 24.61 -48.87
C THR A 189 -60.30 26.06 -48.52
N LYS A 190 -59.77 26.50 -47.38
CA LYS A 190 -59.95 27.87 -46.90
C LYS A 190 -59.45 28.92 -47.92
N GLU A 191 -58.39 28.59 -48.65
CA GLU A 191 -57.75 29.49 -49.60
C GLU A 191 -58.34 29.43 -51.02
N PHE A 192 -59.08 28.36 -51.37
CA PHE A 192 -59.62 28.14 -52.72
C PHE A 192 -61.10 27.74 -52.72
N ASN A 193 -61.91 28.56 -53.41
CA ASN A 193 -63.36 28.37 -53.52
C ASN A 193 -63.72 27.26 -54.52
N ILE A 194 -64.91 26.65 -54.36
CA ILE A 194 -65.44 25.60 -55.24
C ILE A 194 -65.49 26.04 -56.70
N GLU A 195 -66.05 27.23 -56.97
CA GLU A 195 -66.15 27.78 -58.35
C GLU A 195 -64.79 27.89 -59.03
N PHE A 196 -63.77 28.29 -58.27
CA PHE A 196 -62.41 28.35 -58.78
C PHE A 196 -61.89 26.95 -59.10
N LEU A 197 -62.03 25.99 -58.19
CA LEU A 197 -61.55 24.62 -58.39
C LEU A 197 -62.25 23.91 -59.56
N ILE A 198 -63.55 24.15 -59.78
CA ILE A 198 -64.28 23.65 -60.95
C ILE A 198 -63.67 24.24 -62.23
N SER A 199 -63.45 25.56 -62.28
CA SER A 199 -62.82 26.20 -63.45
C SER A 199 -61.41 25.66 -63.73
N GLN A 200 -60.65 25.32 -62.69
CA GLN A 200 -59.32 24.72 -62.82
C GLN A 200 -59.39 23.28 -63.31
N ARG A 201 -60.36 22.49 -62.85
CA ARG A 201 -60.60 21.13 -63.33
C ARG A 201 -60.91 21.13 -64.83
N ASP A 202 -61.78 22.02 -65.29
CA ASP A 202 -62.13 22.12 -66.71
C ASP A 202 -60.92 22.52 -67.56
N LEU A 203 -60.12 23.47 -67.07
CA LEU A 203 -58.88 23.89 -67.72
C LEU A 203 -57.86 22.75 -67.80
N LEU A 204 -57.68 21.98 -66.72
CA LEU A 204 -56.79 20.82 -66.68
C LEU A 204 -57.23 19.72 -67.66
N ILE A 205 -58.53 19.44 -67.75
CA ILE A 205 -59.06 18.43 -68.68
C ILE A 205 -58.88 18.88 -70.13
N ALA A 206 -59.12 20.16 -70.41
CA ALA A 206 -58.89 20.73 -71.74
C ALA A 206 -57.41 20.64 -72.12
N GLU A 207 -56.51 21.02 -71.21
CA GLU A 207 -55.07 21.00 -71.46
C GLU A 207 -54.53 19.57 -71.62
N ARG A 208 -55.02 18.62 -70.81
CA ARG A 208 -54.71 17.19 -70.94
C ARG A 208 -55.03 16.68 -72.34
N ARG A 209 -56.22 17.03 -72.87
CA ARG A 209 -56.64 16.64 -74.21
C ARG A 209 -55.75 17.26 -75.29
N ASN A 210 -55.36 18.52 -75.11
CA ASN A 210 -54.47 19.23 -76.03
C ASN A 210 -53.07 18.60 -76.08
N LEU A 211 -52.44 18.42 -74.92
CA LEU A 211 -51.09 17.85 -74.81
C LEU A 211 -51.01 16.41 -75.27
N LEU A 212 -52.05 15.61 -75.01
CA LEU A 212 -52.11 14.23 -75.50
C LEU A 212 -52.19 14.19 -77.03
N GLY A 213 -53.02 15.06 -77.63
CA GLY A 213 -53.07 15.21 -79.09
C GLY A 213 -51.74 15.68 -79.69
N GLN A 214 -51.07 16.65 -79.06
CA GLN A 214 -49.74 17.10 -79.48
C GLN A 214 -48.68 15.99 -79.37
N ALA A 215 -48.69 15.22 -78.28
CA ALA A 215 -47.75 14.13 -78.08
C ALA A 215 -47.90 13.04 -79.16
N ASP A 216 -49.15 12.64 -79.46
CA ASP A 216 -49.45 11.62 -80.47
C ASP A 216 -49.14 12.14 -81.90
N GLN A 217 -49.35 13.43 -82.17
CA GLN A 217 -48.99 14.05 -83.44
C GLN A 217 -47.46 14.07 -83.63
N LEU A 218 -46.71 14.59 -82.66
CA LEU A 218 -45.25 14.66 -82.71
C LEU A 218 -44.60 13.28 -82.83
N GLU A 219 -45.16 12.27 -82.16
CA GLU A 219 -44.67 10.90 -82.26
C GLU A 219 -44.94 10.31 -83.65
N SER A 220 -46.11 10.61 -84.24
CA SER A 220 -46.46 10.21 -85.60
C SER A 220 -45.57 10.91 -86.64
N GLU A 221 -45.25 12.19 -86.45
CA GLU A 221 -44.30 12.95 -87.29
C GLU A 221 -42.89 12.36 -87.19
N ALA A 222 -42.40 12.08 -85.98
CA ALA A 222 -41.10 11.44 -85.75
C ALA A 222 -40.99 10.05 -86.41
N ASN A 223 -42.08 9.28 -86.41
CA ASN A 223 -42.13 7.97 -87.05
C ASN A 223 -42.24 8.07 -88.58
N ALA A 224 -42.97 9.07 -89.09
CA ALA A 224 -43.08 9.33 -90.52
C ALA A 224 -41.73 9.77 -91.13
N ILE A 225 -40.87 10.47 -90.38
CA ILE A 225 -39.50 10.80 -90.82
C ILE A 225 -38.71 9.52 -91.10
N VAL A 226 -38.80 8.51 -90.22
CA VAL A 226 -38.15 7.21 -90.44
C VAL A 226 -38.72 6.52 -91.68
N GLU A 227 -40.05 6.41 -91.78
CA GLU A 227 -40.72 5.70 -92.86
C GLU A 227 -40.46 6.32 -94.24
N ASN A 228 -40.40 7.66 -94.32
CA ASN A 228 -40.07 8.38 -95.54
C ASN A 228 -38.56 8.38 -95.87
N SER A 229 -37.69 8.20 -94.87
CA SER A 229 -36.23 8.14 -95.06
C SER A 229 -35.74 6.75 -95.47
N GLU A 230 -36.46 5.68 -95.14
CA GLU A 230 -35.99 4.29 -95.31
C GLU A 230 -36.35 3.66 -96.67
N MET A 231 -36.86 4.46 -97.63
CA MET A 231 -37.32 3.93 -98.92
C MET A 231 -36.80 4.74 -100.13
N GLY A 232 -35.48 4.79 -100.30
CA GLY A 232 -34.88 5.29 -101.54
C GLY A 232 -33.39 5.52 -101.44
N ASP A 233 -32.62 4.53 -101.89
CA ASP A 233 -31.20 4.58 -102.32
C ASP A 233 -30.55 5.96 -102.20
N VAL A 234 -30.06 6.30 -101.00
CA VAL A 234 -29.20 7.47 -100.79
C VAL A 234 -27.89 7.23 -101.53
N GLN A 235 -27.85 7.61 -102.82
CA GLN A 235 -26.62 7.72 -103.59
C GLN A 235 -25.70 8.66 -102.81
N PHE A 236 -24.67 8.08 -102.19
CA PHE A 236 -23.69 8.78 -101.38
C PHE A 236 -22.77 9.59 -102.31
N ASP A 237 -23.29 10.69 -102.85
CA ASP A 237 -22.53 11.72 -103.55
C ASP A 237 -22.20 12.87 -102.58
N ASP A 238 -21.27 13.76 -102.94
CA ASP A 238 -20.66 14.80 -102.08
C ASP A 238 -21.66 15.83 -101.48
N GLU A 239 -22.97 15.71 -101.77
CA GLU A 239 -24.08 16.49 -101.22
C GLU A 239 -24.89 15.73 -100.13
N GLY A 240 -24.38 14.58 -99.65
CA GLY A 240 -25.03 13.68 -98.67
C GLY A 240 -25.06 14.14 -97.20
N GLY A 241 -25.37 15.42 -96.94
CA GLY A 241 -25.47 15.98 -95.57
C GLY A 241 -26.86 15.93 -94.92
N GLU A 242 -27.92 15.58 -95.66
CA GLU A 242 -29.32 15.72 -95.22
C GLU A 242 -29.78 14.66 -94.20
N GLY A 243 -29.04 13.56 -94.04
CA GLY A 243 -29.35 12.51 -93.06
C GLY A 243 -29.18 12.98 -91.60
N ASP A 244 -28.18 13.84 -91.34
CA ASP A 244 -27.89 14.35 -90.00
C ASP A 244 -29.02 15.29 -89.52
N THR A 245 -29.57 16.10 -90.41
CA THR A 245 -30.69 17.00 -90.10
C THR A 245 -31.97 16.23 -89.77
N MET A 246 -32.27 15.14 -90.48
CA MET A 246 -33.46 14.32 -90.22
C MET A 246 -33.40 13.59 -88.86
N VAL A 247 -32.21 13.16 -88.42
CA VAL A 247 -32.02 12.55 -87.10
C VAL A 247 -32.26 13.58 -86.00
N VAL A 248 -31.73 14.79 -86.14
CA VAL A 248 -31.91 15.87 -85.16
C VAL A 248 -33.39 16.27 -85.04
N GLU A 249 -34.09 16.38 -86.17
CA GLU A 249 -35.53 16.70 -86.19
C GLU A 249 -36.36 15.61 -85.49
N ARG A 250 -36.09 14.33 -85.79
CA ARG A 250 -36.74 13.20 -85.12
C ARG A 250 -36.48 13.19 -83.61
N GLU A 251 -35.24 13.41 -83.18
CA GLU A 251 -34.90 13.45 -81.76
C GLU A 251 -35.58 14.61 -81.03
N ARG A 252 -35.70 15.76 -81.69
CA ARG A 252 -36.44 16.92 -81.19
C ARG A 252 -37.91 16.57 -80.97
N ASP A 253 -38.57 15.97 -81.96
CA ASP A 253 -40.00 15.63 -81.89
C ASP A 253 -40.29 14.57 -80.82
N LEU A 254 -39.42 13.56 -80.69
CA LEU A 254 -39.50 12.57 -79.61
C LEU A 254 -39.32 13.21 -78.23
N THR A 255 -38.39 14.16 -78.10
CA THR A 255 -38.15 14.88 -76.83
C THR A 255 -39.36 15.75 -76.47
N LEU A 256 -39.95 16.45 -77.44
CA LEU A 256 -41.15 17.26 -77.24
C LEU A 256 -42.37 16.40 -76.88
N SER A 257 -42.55 15.25 -77.54
CA SER A 257 -43.61 14.28 -77.21
C SER A 257 -43.44 13.72 -75.79
N ALA A 258 -42.22 13.36 -75.41
CA ALA A 258 -41.93 12.89 -74.05
C ALA A 258 -42.23 13.97 -72.99
N SER A 259 -41.83 15.22 -73.24
CA SER A 259 -42.15 16.36 -72.36
C SER A 259 -43.66 16.62 -72.25
N ALA A 260 -44.41 16.49 -73.34
CA ALA A 260 -45.86 16.62 -73.35
C ALA A 260 -46.52 15.49 -72.52
N ARG A 261 -46.08 14.23 -72.68
CA ARG A 261 -46.55 13.09 -71.87
C ARG A 261 -46.24 13.26 -70.38
N GLN A 262 -45.05 13.77 -70.03
CA GLN A 262 -44.72 14.09 -68.64
C GLN A 262 -45.66 15.15 -68.06
N THR A 263 -45.97 16.19 -68.84
CA THR A 263 -46.91 17.23 -68.40
C THR A 263 -48.33 16.68 -68.20
N VAL A 264 -48.76 15.72 -69.03
CA VAL A 264 -50.03 15.00 -68.86
C VAL A 264 -50.07 14.23 -67.53
N GLU A 265 -48.98 13.58 -67.14
CA GLU A 265 -48.89 12.90 -65.84
C GLU A 265 -49.00 13.90 -64.68
N GLU A 266 -48.33 15.07 -64.78
CA GLU A 266 -48.47 16.15 -63.79
C GLU A 266 -49.92 16.67 -63.70
N ILE A 267 -50.64 16.74 -64.82
CA ILE A 267 -52.07 17.11 -64.87
C ILE A 267 -52.94 16.04 -64.20
N ASP A 268 -52.70 14.76 -64.47
CA ASP A 268 -53.46 13.65 -63.87
C ASP A 268 -53.27 13.61 -62.35
N ASP A 269 -52.07 13.93 -61.87
CA ASP A 269 -51.80 14.08 -60.44
C ASP A 269 -52.45 15.34 -59.84
N ALA A 270 -52.51 16.44 -60.58
CA ALA A 270 -53.24 17.64 -60.17
C ALA A 270 -54.75 17.37 -60.03
N LEU A 271 -55.34 16.58 -60.92
CA LEU A 271 -56.74 16.13 -60.84
C LEU A 271 -56.99 15.29 -59.58
N LYS A 272 -56.10 14.35 -59.25
CA LYS A 272 -56.21 13.58 -57.98
C LYS A 272 -56.12 14.49 -56.76
N ARG A 273 -55.27 15.53 -56.78
CA ARG A 273 -55.15 16.49 -55.67
C ARG A 273 -56.39 17.35 -55.49
N LEU A 274 -57.17 17.59 -56.55
CA LEU A 274 -58.47 18.25 -56.43
C LEU A 274 -59.47 17.39 -55.66
N GLU A 275 -59.40 16.06 -55.83
CA GLU A 275 -60.22 15.10 -55.08
C GLU A 275 -59.80 15.05 -53.60
N THR A 276 -58.50 14.95 -53.32
CA THR A 276 -57.97 14.87 -51.94
C THR A 276 -58.01 16.20 -51.18
N GLY A 277 -58.18 17.33 -51.89
CA GLY A 277 -58.16 18.68 -51.33
C GLY A 277 -56.78 19.24 -51.03
N ASP A 278 -55.75 18.69 -51.69
CA ASP A 278 -54.36 19.18 -51.57
C ASP A 278 -53.98 20.06 -52.78
N TYR A 279 -54.91 20.31 -53.69
CA TYR A 279 -54.71 21.18 -54.84
C TYR A 279 -54.49 22.64 -54.41
N GLY A 280 -53.55 23.31 -55.09
CA GLY A 280 -53.20 24.69 -54.80
C GLY A 280 -52.26 24.89 -53.61
N TYR A 281 -51.71 23.83 -53.01
CA TYR A 281 -50.64 23.94 -52.00
C TYR A 281 -49.33 23.34 -52.51
N SER A 282 -48.21 23.95 -52.10
CA SER A 282 -46.88 23.49 -52.48
C SER A 282 -46.59 22.08 -51.90
N ALA A 283 -46.12 21.17 -52.74
CA ALA A 283 -45.63 19.86 -52.32
C ALA A 283 -44.38 19.98 -51.43
N ARG A 284 -43.62 21.08 -51.51
CA ARG A 284 -42.39 21.32 -50.77
C ARG A 284 -42.66 21.97 -49.42
N SER A 285 -43.24 23.17 -49.39
CA SER A 285 -43.49 23.93 -48.15
C SER A 285 -44.87 23.74 -47.53
N GLY A 286 -45.87 23.25 -48.28
CA GLY A 286 -47.26 23.20 -47.83
C GLY A 286 -47.95 24.57 -47.80
N LEU A 287 -47.32 25.62 -48.33
CA LEU A 287 -47.90 26.96 -48.43
C LEU A 287 -48.84 27.08 -49.64
N PRO A 288 -49.86 27.96 -49.59
CA PRO A 288 -50.80 28.15 -50.70
C PRO A 288 -50.12 28.81 -51.91
N ILE A 289 -50.37 28.25 -53.09
CA ILE A 289 -49.88 28.74 -54.39
C ILE A 289 -50.75 29.93 -54.84
N PRO A 290 -50.16 31.04 -55.31
CA PRO A 290 -50.93 32.18 -55.80
C PRO A 290 -51.92 31.79 -56.91
N ARG A 291 -53.17 32.27 -56.80
CA ARG A 291 -54.25 31.98 -57.76
C ARG A 291 -53.89 32.37 -59.20
N GLU A 292 -53.17 33.47 -59.39
CA GLU A 292 -52.71 33.94 -60.70
C GLU A 292 -51.79 32.92 -61.38
N ARG A 293 -50.94 32.24 -60.59
CA ARG A 293 -50.06 31.19 -61.09
C ARG A 293 -50.84 29.96 -61.50
N LEU A 294 -51.82 29.53 -60.69
CA LEU A 294 -52.68 28.39 -61.03
C LEU A 294 -53.48 28.67 -62.31
N LYS A 295 -53.98 29.90 -62.50
CA LYS A 295 -54.64 30.30 -63.75
C LYS A 295 -53.72 30.22 -64.98
N ALA A 296 -52.43 30.47 -64.82
CA ALA A 296 -51.46 30.42 -65.92
C ALA A 296 -50.94 29.01 -66.18
N ILE A 297 -50.65 28.26 -65.11
CA ILE A 297 -50.07 26.91 -65.15
C ILE A 297 -50.80 26.05 -64.11
N PRO A 298 -51.95 25.45 -64.47
CA PRO A 298 -52.85 24.82 -63.51
C PRO A 298 -52.33 23.51 -62.89
N TRP A 299 -51.35 22.85 -63.50
CA TRP A 299 -50.73 21.62 -62.97
C TRP A 299 -49.54 21.89 -62.03
N THR A 300 -49.21 23.14 -61.76
CA THR A 300 -48.04 23.48 -60.94
C THR A 300 -48.18 23.01 -59.50
N THR A 301 -47.12 22.38 -58.97
CA THR A 301 -47.10 21.77 -57.63
C THR A 301 -46.24 22.55 -56.63
N GLU A 302 -45.57 23.62 -57.07
CA GLU A 302 -44.57 24.36 -56.31
C GLU A 302 -44.75 25.88 -56.48
N LEU A 303 -44.27 26.62 -55.49
CA LEU A 303 -44.22 28.08 -55.55
C LEU A 303 -43.14 28.56 -56.52
N VAL A 304 -43.31 29.79 -57.05
CA VAL A 304 -42.31 30.43 -57.93
C VAL A 304 -40.94 30.46 -57.26
N VAL A 305 -40.90 30.81 -55.96
CA VAL A 305 -39.68 30.92 -55.17
C VAL A 305 -38.97 29.57 -55.03
N GLU A 306 -39.74 28.48 -54.91
CA GLU A 306 -39.20 27.14 -54.75
C GLU A 306 -38.67 26.57 -56.07
N ARG A 307 -39.38 26.86 -57.18
CA ARG A 307 -38.99 26.40 -58.52
C ARG A 307 -37.86 27.22 -59.13
N ALA A 308 -37.76 28.51 -58.81
CA ALA A 308 -36.66 29.38 -59.23
C ALA A 308 -35.43 29.29 -58.31
N GLY A 309 -35.61 28.84 -57.07
CA GLY A 309 -34.62 28.92 -56.00
C GLY A 309 -33.87 27.62 -55.74
N GLY A 310 -32.87 27.32 -56.57
CA GLY A 310 -31.87 26.28 -56.29
C GLY A 310 -30.85 26.62 -55.19
N ILE A 311 -31.01 27.74 -54.45
CA ILE A 311 -29.92 28.25 -53.59
C ILE A 311 -30.30 28.51 -52.12
N ASN A 312 -31.57 28.66 -51.72
CA ASN A 312 -31.81 29.06 -50.32
C ASN A 312 -33.20 28.74 -49.73
N SER A 313 -33.56 27.47 -49.57
CA SER A 313 -34.68 27.12 -48.69
C SER A 313 -34.46 25.76 -48.03
N TYR A 314 -33.87 25.83 -46.83
CA TYR A 314 -33.93 24.81 -45.77
C TYR A 314 -35.24 24.94 -44.99
#